data_AF-A0A7C1GR43-F1
#
_entry.id   AF-A0A7C1GR43-F1
#
_cell.length_a   1.000
_cell.length_b   1.000
_cell.length_c   1.000
_cell.angle_alpha   90.00
_cell.angle_beta   90.00
_cell.angle_gamma   90.00
#
_symmetry.space_group_name_H-M   'P 1'
#
loop_
_entity.id
_entity.type
_entity.pdbx_description
1 polymer ?
#
loop_
_entity_poly.entity_id
_entity_poly.type
_entity_poly.pdbx_seq_one_letter_code
_entity_poly.pdbx_strand_id
1 'polypeptide(L)'
;MVIAPYKYAGTWVFDDESTGLNKEPFVSGIPELIDELVKDIPDAEKGFRLLFSTQPFPGHTHKLTWRRGDKSGNWYYAEQYDKEGWLCPALFRYYDEAPKEIYIKAEKL
;
A
#
# COMPACT_ATOMS: atom_id res chain seq x y z
N MET A 1 -5.12 -8.21 5.83
CA MET A 1 -5.84 -6.93 6.01
C MET A 1 -6.26 -6.42 4.64
N VAL A 2 -7.32 -5.61 4.58
CA VAL A 2 -7.91 -5.12 3.34
C VAL A 2 -8.25 -3.65 3.50
N ILE A 3 -7.87 -2.82 2.53
CA ILE A 3 -8.33 -1.43 2.39
C ILE A 3 -8.88 -1.20 0.98
N ALA A 4 -9.57 -0.08 0.78
CA ALA A 4 -10.13 0.29 -0.51
C ALA A 4 -9.58 1.65 -0.99
N PRO A 5 -8.41 1.68 -1.64
CA PRO A 5 -7.86 2.93 -2.13
C PRO A 5 -8.63 3.47 -3.34
N TYR A 6 -8.62 4.79 -3.50
CA TYR A 6 -9.21 5.52 -4.62
C TYR A 6 -8.41 6.79 -4.90
N LYS A 7 -8.63 7.44 -6.05
CA LYS A 7 -8.03 8.75 -6.33
C LYS A 7 -8.84 9.89 -5.72
N TYR A 8 -8.14 10.76 -5.02
CA TYR A 8 -8.67 12.00 -4.50
C TYR A 8 -7.63 13.11 -4.60
N ALA A 9 -8.06 14.30 -5.04
CA ALA A 9 -7.18 15.47 -5.17
C ALA A 9 -5.85 15.21 -5.91
N GLY A 10 -5.87 14.31 -6.90
CA GLY A 10 -4.70 13.99 -7.72
C GLY A 10 -3.73 12.94 -7.15
N THR A 11 -4.04 12.32 -6.01
CA THR A 11 -3.24 11.22 -5.44
C THR A 11 -4.11 10.03 -5.01
N TRP A 12 -3.47 8.92 -4.69
CA TRP A 12 -4.10 7.76 -4.08
C TRP A 12 -4.29 7.99 -2.58
N VAL A 13 -5.52 7.75 -2.11
CA VAL A 13 -5.87 7.82 -0.68
C VAL A 13 -6.66 6.58 -0.29
N PHE A 14 -6.81 6.34 1.00
CA PHE A 14 -7.75 5.35 1.52
C PHE A 14 -8.42 5.85 2.80
N ASP A 15 -9.57 5.25 3.11
CA ASP A 15 -10.31 5.46 4.35
C ASP A 15 -10.30 4.16 5.16
N ASP A 16 -10.24 4.26 6.48
CA ASP A 16 -10.47 3.16 7.41
C ASP A 16 -11.00 3.68 8.74
N GLU A 17 -12.31 3.51 8.94
CA GLU A 17 -13.01 3.98 10.13
C GLU A 17 -12.49 3.32 11.42
N SER A 18 -11.99 2.08 11.36
CA SER A 18 -11.50 1.35 12.54
C SER A 18 -10.21 1.95 13.12
N THR A 19 -9.46 2.67 12.28
CA THR A 19 -8.21 3.35 12.65
C THR A 19 -8.34 4.87 12.67
N GLY A 20 -9.50 5.40 12.24
CA GLY A 20 -9.79 6.83 12.14
C GLY A 20 -9.09 7.51 10.95
N LEU A 21 -8.55 6.74 10.01
CA LEU A 21 -7.89 7.28 8.82
C LEU A 21 -8.96 7.73 7.82
N ASN A 22 -8.88 9.00 7.41
CA ASN A 22 -9.80 9.62 6.45
C ASN A 22 -9.00 10.31 5.36
N LYS A 23 -9.10 9.80 4.14
CA LYS A 23 -8.31 10.19 2.98
C LYS A 23 -6.82 10.19 3.31
N GLU A 24 -6.37 9.17 4.03
CA GLU A 24 -4.96 9.00 4.34
C GLU A 24 -4.21 8.83 3.02
N PRO A 25 -3.29 9.75 2.68
CA PRO A 25 -2.65 9.73 1.39
C PRO A 25 -1.51 8.72 1.36
N PHE A 26 -1.40 8.01 0.25
CA PHE A 26 -0.12 7.42 -0.12
C PHE A 26 0.81 8.51 -0.63
N VAL A 27 2.08 8.45 -0.22
CA VAL A 27 3.08 9.46 -0.58
C VAL A 27 4.42 8.79 -0.93
N SER A 28 5.31 9.56 -1.54
CA SER A 28 6.73 9.20 -1.70
C SER A 28 6.98 7.81 -2.29
N GLY A 29 6.67 7.64 -3.58
CA GLY A 29 6.94 6.41 -4.35
C GLY A 29 5.83 5.37 -4.27
N ILE A 30 5.02 5.37 -3.21
CA ILE A 30 3.87 4.45 -3.11
C ILE A 30 2.79 4.78 -4.15
N PRO A 31 2.43 6.04 -4.45
CA PRO A 31 1.46 6.34 -5.51
C PRO A 31 1.85 5.74 -6.86
N GLU A 32 3.12 5.87 -7.25
CA GLU A 32 3.64 5.33 -8.50
C GLU A 32 3.68 3.80 -8.50
N LEU A 33 3.90 3.16 -7.35
CA LEU A 33 3.78 1.71 -7.19
C LEU A 33 2.32 1.26 -7.31
N ILE A 34 1.36 2.03 -6.81
CA ILE A 34 -0.07 1.74 -6.96
C ILE A 34 -0.48 1.85 -8.42
N ASP A 35 0.02 2.85 -9.16
CA ASP A 35 -0.24 2.98 -10.59
C ASP A 35 0.19 1.72 -11.37
N GLU A 36 1.37 1.17 -11.07
CA GLU A 36 1.84 -0.09 -11.67
C GLU A 36 1.00 -1.30 -11.24
N LEU A 37 0.60 -1.34 -9.97
CA LEU A 37 -0.17 -2.43 -9.37
C LEU A 37 -1.59 -2.55 -9.96
N VAL A 38 -2.20 -1.42 -10.31
CA VAL A 38 -3.59 -1.34 -10.75
C VAL A 38 -3.76 -1.11 -12.25
N LYS A 39 -2.66 -1.12 -13.03
CA LYS A 39 -2.68 -0.84 -14.48
C LYS A 39 -3.67 -1.70 -15.28
N ASP A 40 -3.93 -2.92 -14.82
CA ASP A 40 -4.82 -3.90 -15.46
C ASP A 40 -6.21 -3.96 -14.79
N ILE A 41 -6.51 -3.05 -13.85
CA ILE A 41 -7.80 -2.96 -13.15
C ILE A 41 -8.59 -1.78 -13.74
N PRO A 42 -9.66 -2.05 -14.51
CA PRO A 42 -10.50 -0.98 -15.06
C PRO A 42 -11.12 -0.13 -13.95
N ASP A 43 -11.17 1.19 -14.16
CA ASP A 43 -11.76 2.17 -13.24
C ASP A 43 -11.13 2.18 -11.82
N ALA A 44 -9.89 1.70 -11.65
CA ALA A 44 -9.22 1.65 -10.33
C ALA A 44 -9.18 3.01 -9.60
N GLU A 45 -9.14 4.12 -10.33
CA GLU A 45 -9.20 5.47 -9.74
C GLU A 45 -10.49 5.73 -8.94
N LYS A 46 -11.58 5.03 -9.24
CA LYS A 46 -12.85 5.10 -8.49
C LYS A 46 -12.86 4.21 -7.25
N GLY A 47 -11.89 3.30 -7.11
CA GLY A 47 -11.83 2.34 -6.04
C GLY A 47 -11.33 0.97 -6.52
N PHE A 48 -10.48 0.33 -5.72
CA PHE A 48 -10.11 -1.07 -5.88
C PHE A 48 -9.87 -1.71 -4.50
N ARG A 49 -9.83 -3.04 -4.43
CA ARG A 49 -9.54 -3.76 -3.20
C ARG A 49 -8.04 -4.04 -3.11
N LEU A 50 -7.40 -3.56 -2.05
CA LEU A 50 -5.99 -3.83 -1.77
C LEU A 50 -5.89 -4.75 -0.55
N LEU A 51 -5.48 -5.99 -0.79
CA LEU A 51 -5.20 -6.97 0.24
C LEU A 51 -3.71 -7.01 0.53
N PHE A 52 -3.36 -7.18 1.80
CA PHE A 52 -1.97 -7.35 2.19
C PHE A 52 -1.82 -8.08 3.52
N SER A 53 -0.63 -8.66 3.72
CA SER A 53 -0.31 -9.59 4.79
C SER A 53 1.21 -9.61 5.04
N THR A 54 1.61 -9.90 6.28
CA THR A 54 3.02 -10.15 6.63
C THR A 54 3.48 -11.57 6.29
N GLN A 55 2.55 -12.43 5.90
CA GLN A 55 2.80 -13.79 5.41
C GLN A 55 2.33 -13.92 3.96
N PRO A 56 3.01 -14.72 3.13
CA PRO A 56 2.54 -15.00 1.78
C PRO A 56 1.16 -15.66 1.85
N PHE A 57 0.28 -15.29 0.92
CA PHE A 57 -1.06 -15.87 0.81
C PHE A 57 -1.36 -16.31 -0.62
N PRO A 58 -2.28 -17.27 -0.83
CA PRO A 58 -2.63 -17.72 -2.18
C PRO A 58 -3.07 -16.56 -3.07
N GLY A 59 -2.43 -16.42 -4.23
CA GLY A 59 -2.76 -15.39 -5.21
C GLY A 59 -2.26 -13.99 -4.89
N HIS A 60 -1.37 -13.80 -3.89
CA HIS A 60 -0.59 -12.56 -3.82
C HIS A 60 0.19 -12.39 -5.13
N THR A 61 0.31 -11.15 -5.58
CA THR A 61 0.96 -10.82 -6.86
C THR A 61 2.23 -10.00 -6.65
N HIS A 62 2.34 -9.28 -5.53
CA HIS A 62 3.45 -8.37 -5.27
C HIS A 62 3.98 -8.54 -3.86
N LYS A 63 5.22 -8.09 -3.64
CA LYS A 63 5.88 -8.07 -2.34
C LYS A 63 6.66 -6.76 -2.17
N LEU A 64 6.50 -6.15 -1.01
CA LEU A 64 7.34 -5.09 -0.51
C LEU A 64 8.30 -5.63 0.54
N THR A 65 9.58 -5.35 0.39
CA THR A 65 10.62 -5.74 1.36
C THR A 65 11.12 -4.49 2.08
N TRP A 66 11.05 -4.49 3.41
CA TRP A 66 11.56 -3.38 4.23
C TRP A 66 13.07 -3.20 4.01
N ARG A 67 13.50 -1.96 3.79
CA ARG A 67 14.92 -1.61 3.60
C ARG A 67 15.49 -0.88 4.80
N ARG A 68 14.80 0.19 5.23
CA ARG A 68 15.26 1.08 6.30
C ARG A 68 14.10 1.85 6.89
N GLY A 69 14.24 2.22 8.16
CA GLY A 69 13.45 3.30 8.76
C GLY A 69 14.14 4.65 8.57
N ASP A 70 13.37 5.72 8.68
CA ASP A 70 13.90 7.07 8.91
C ASP A 70 13.30 7.65 10.20
N LYS A 71 13.45 8.97 10.43
CA LYS A 71 12.92 9.63 11.64
C LYS A 71 11.40 9.64 11.73
N SER A 72 10.71 9.29 10.64
CA SER A 72 9.28 9.53 10.45
C SER A 72 8.51 8.38 9.80
N GLY A 73 9.16 7.36 9.25
CA GLY A 73 8.48 6.25 8.57
C GLY A 73 9.44 5.19 8.07
N ASN A 74 8.99 4.40 7.09
CA ASN A 74 9.67 3.19 6.64
C ASN A 74 9.74 3.10 5.12
N TRP A 75 10.94 2.87 4.60
CA TRP A 75 11.18 2.64 3.18
C TRP A 75 11.09 1.15 2.86
N TYR A 76 10.29 0.85 1.85
CA TYR A 76 10.05 -0.48 1.31
C TYR A 76 10.47 -0.53 -0.15
N TYR A 77 10.97 -1.68 -0.58
CA TYR A 77 11.42 -1.91 -1.95
C TYR A 77 10.53 -2.95 -2.63
N ALA A 78 10.05 -2.62 -3.82
CA ALA A 78 9.32 -3.51 -4.70
C ALA A 78 10.26 -4.03 -5.79
N GLU A 79 10.78 -5.24 -5.60
CA GLU A 79 11.78 -5.83 -6.51
C GLU A 79 11.28 -5.95 -7.95
N GLN A 80 10.00 -6.26 -8.12
CA GLN A 80 9.36 -6.42 -9.43
C GLN A 80 9.38 -5.15 -10.29
N TYR A 81 9.52 -3.98 -9.66
CA TYR A 81 9.49 -2.69 -10.32
C TYR A 81 10.79 -1.90 -10.18
N ASP A 82 11.78 -2.42 -9.46
CA ASP A 82 13.01 -1.71 -9.09
C ASP A 82 12.73 -0.30 -8.53
N LYS A 83 11.73 -0.21 -7.63
CA LYS A 83 11.24 1.05 -7.05
C LYS A 83 11.16 0.94 -5.53
N GLU A 84 11.41 2.06 -4.85
CA GLU A 84 11.15 2.22 -3.42
C GLU A 84 9.89 3.07 -3.19
N GLY A 85 9.20 2.78 -2.08
CA GLY A 85 8.12 3.61 -1.57
C GLY A 85 8.22 3.75 -0.05
N TRP A 86 7.81 4.90 0.46
CA TRP A 86 7.80 5.19 1.88
C TRP A 86 6.40 5.04 2.48
N LEU A 87 6.30 4.29 3.57
CA LEU A 87 5.09 4.14 4.37
C LEU A 87 5.21 4.95 5.66
N CYS A 88 4.23 5.81 5.87
CA CYS A 88 4.11 6.69 7.03
C CYS A 88 3.78 5.91 8.33
N PRO A 89 3.76 6.58 9.50
CA PRO A 89 3.41 5.94 10.76
C PRO A 89 1.99 5.39 10.83
N ALA A 90 1.09 5.72 9.88
CA ALA A 90 -0.22 5.09 9.79
C ALA A 90 -0.13 3.56 9.66
N LEU A 91 0.99 3.04 9.15
CA LEU A 91 1.34 1.62 9.16
C LEU A 91 1.20 0.98 10.57
N PHE A 92 1.55 1.74 11.62
CA PHE A 92 1.49 1.27 13.01
C PHE A 92 0.08 1.26 13.60
N ARG A 93 -0.94 1.69 12.85
CA ARG A 93 -2.35 1.42 13.21
C ARG A 93 -2.72 -0.05 13.01
N TYR A 94 -1.84 -0.81 12.37
CA TYR A 94 -2.12 -2.16 11.89
C TYR A 94 -1.07 -3.20 12.27
N TYR A 95 0.14 -2.74 12.59
CA TYR A 95 1.26 -3.56 12.99
C TYR A 95 1.94 -2.96 14.20
N ASP A 96 2.37 -3.82 15.13
CA ASP A 96 3.11 -3.38 16.32
C ASP A 96 4.53 -2.87 15.97
N GLU A 97 5.10 -3.39 14.88
CA GLU A 97 6.39 -2.98 14.35
C GLU A 97 6.36 -2.94 12.81
N ALA A 98 7.37 -2.33 12.18
CA ALA A 98 7.43 -2.24 10.73
C ALA A 98 7.72 -3.65 10.16
N PRO A 99 6.76 -4.27 9.45
CA PRO A 99 6.93 -5.62 8.95
C PRO A 99 8.07 -5.68 7.95
N LYS A 100 8.88 -6.75 8.01
CA LYS A 100 10.01 -6.94 7.07
C LYS A 100 9.56 -7.25 5.66
N GLU A 101 8.41 -7.89 5.51
CA GLU A 101 7.80 -8.20 4.23
C GLU A 101 6.31 -7.89 4.28
N ILE A 102 5.80 -7.32 3.20
CA ILE A 102 4.36 -7.11 2.98
C ILE A 102 4.01 -7.73 1.64
N TYR A 103 3.21 -8.79 1.66
CA TYR A 103 2.67 -9.43 0.47
C TYR A 103 1.37 -8.74 0.09
N ILE A 104 1.15 -8.52 -1.20
CA ILE A 104 0.10 -7.63 -1.70
C ILE A 104 -0.67 -8.29 -2.85
N LYS A 105 -1.97 -8.03 -2.91
CA LYS A 105 -2.83 -8.28 -4.07
C LYS A 105 -3.77 -7.10 -4.25
N ALA A 106 -3.82 -6.54 -5.46
CA ALA A 106 -4.90 -5.66 -5.87
C ALA A 106 -5.91 -6.44 -6.71
N GLU A 107 -7.20 -6.17 -6.49
CA GLU A 107 -8.28 -6.74 -7.29
C GLU A 107 -9.41 -5.72 -7.45
N LYS A 108 -10.21 -5.91 -8.49
CA LYS A 108 -11.39 -5.08 -8.74
C LYS A 108 -12.35 -5.18 -7.55
N LEU A 109 -12.97 -4.05 -7.17
CA LEU A 109 -14.04 -4.02 -6.16
C LEU A 109 -15.25 -4.86 -6.57
#